data_AF-A0A5B6VZI9-F1
#
_entry.id   AF-A0A5B6VZI9-F1
#
_cell.length_a   1.000
_cell.length_b   1.000
_cell.length_c   1.000
_cell.angle_alpha   90.00
_cell.angle_beta   90.00
_cell.angle_gamma   90.00
#
_symmetry.space_group_name_H-M   'P 1'
#
loop_
_entity.id
_entity.type
_entity.pdbx_description
1 polymer ?
#
loop_
_entity_poly.entity_id
_entity_poly.type
_entity_poly.pdbx_seq_one_letter_code
_entity_poly.pdbx_strand_id
1 'polypeptide(L)'
;MAENHPPPPEMAANHAPRTMYDYTKSSLTGIESSIFDGLQDEDPNTHLANFVEFCDTFKINDVSDDAIRLRLFPFSLRNKAKQWLYSLPRGSITTWVQMTEKVLLKYFSPAKTTKLRNDISSFVQMDLETLYDA
;
A
#
# COMPACT_ATOMS: atom_id res chain seq x y z
N MET A 1 -20.85 32.08 -54.33
CA MET A 1 -19.88 31.15 -53.71
C MET A 1 -19.27 31.88 -52.54
N ALA A 2 -19.51 31.40 -51.32
CA ALA A 2 -18.84 31.89 -50.10
C ALA A 2 -18.21 30.65 -49.45
N GLU A 3 -16.88 30.62 -49.39
CA GLU A 3 -16.11 29.56 -48.76
C GLU A 3 -16.35 29.59 -47.25
N ASN A 4 -16.86 28.48 -46.72
CA ASN A 4 -16.94 28.23 -45.29
C ASN A 4 -15.55 27.79 -44.79
N HIS A 5 -14.77 28.73 -44.25
CA HIS A 5 -13.55 28.39 -43.53
C HIS A 5 -13.88 27.68 -42.20
N PRO A 6 -13.18 26.60 -41.83
CA PRO A 6 -13.38 25.94 -40.54
C PRO A 6 -12.80 26.80 -39.39
N PRO A 7 -13.41 26.77 -38.19
CA PRO A 7 -12.90 27.51 -37.02
C PRO A 7 -11.60 26.90 -36.47
N PRO A 8 -10.79 27.68 -35.70
CA PRO A 8 -9.50 27.23 -35.17
C PRO A 8 -9.64 26.09 -34.14
N PRO A 9 -8.62 25.23 -33.99
CA PRO A 9 -8.65 24.13 -33.04
C PRO A 9 -8.29 24.63 -31.64
N GLU A 10 -9.24 25.26 -30.93
CA GLU A 10 -9.02 25.75 -29.56
C GLU A 10 -10.15 25.39 -28.59
N MET A 11 -10.67 24.15 -28.62
CA MET A 11 -11.57 23.70 -27.55
C MET A 11 -11.56 22.21 -27.23
N ALA A 12 -10.66 21.39 -27.77
CA ALA A 12 -10.61 19.96 -27.43
C ALA A 12 -9.87 19.70 -26.10
N ALA A 13 -10.05 20.55 -25.10
CA ALA A 13 -9.76 20.25 -23.70
C ALA A 13 -10.90 19.39 -23.13
N ASN A 14 -11.17 18.28 -23.80
CA ASN A 14 -11.94 17.19 -23.22
C ASN A 14 -10.99 16.52 -22.23
N HIS A 15 -10.96 17.02 -21.00
CA HIS A 15 -10.52 16.23 -19.84
C HIS A 15 -11.52 15.08 -19.69
N ALA A 16 -11.40 14.08 -20.56
CA ALA A 16 -11.84 12.74 -20.24
C ALA A 16 -11.07 12.38 -18.95
N PRO A 17 -11.75 11.92 -17.89
CA PRO A 17 -11.04 11.41 -16.74
C PRO A 17 -10.18 10.28 -17.28
N ARG A 18 -8.85 10.49 -17.37
CA ARG A 18 -7.91 9.44 -17.74
C ARG A 18 -8.26 8.26 -16.87
N THR A 19 -8.74 7.20 -17.48
CA THR A 19 -9.34 6.12 -16.71
C THR A 19 -8.23 5.52 -15.84
N MET A 20 -8.56 5.16 -14.61
CA MET A 20 -7.63 4.50 -13.68
C MET A 20 -6.86 3.37 -14.38
N TYR A 21 -7.50 2.69 -15.34
CA TYR A 21 -6.92 1.66 -16.19
C TYR A 21 -5.71 2.12 -17.02
N ASP A 22 -5.72 3.31 -17.63
CA ASP A 22 -4.62 3.78 -18.48
C ASP A 22 -3.38 4.17 -17.67
N TYR A 23 -3.57 4.76 -16.50
CA TYR A 23 -2.48 5.00 -15.54
C TYR A 23 -1.99 3.68 -14.93
N THR A 24 -2.91 2.77 -14.59
CA THR A 24 -2.50 1.47 -14.07
C THR A 24 -1.64 0.74 -15.09
N LYS A 25 -1.84 0.84 -16.40
CA LYS A 25 -1.00 0.13 -17.38
C LYS A 25 0.45 0.63 -17.44
N SER A 26 0.68 1.93 -17.26
CA SER A 26 2.03 2.53 -17.19
C SER A 26 2.68 2.39 -15.80
N SER A 27 1.87 2.31 -14.73
CA SER A 27 2.34 2.11 -13.35
C SER A 27 2.37 0.62 -12.95
N LEU A 28 1.77 -0.28 -13.72
CA LEU A 28 1.71 -1.73 -13.46
C LEU A 28 3.10 -2.35 -13.55
N THR A 29 4.01 -1.82 -14.35
CA THR A 29 5.42 -2.22 -14.34
C THR A 29 6.11 -1.96 -13.00
N GLY A 30 5.61 -1.02 -12.19
CA GLY A 30 6.06 -0.79 -10.81
C GLY A 30 5.31 -1.60 -9.76
N ILE A 31 4.06 -1.98 -10.01
CA ILE A 31 3.23 -2.81 -9.09
C ILE A 31 3.53 -4.30 -9.26
N GLU A 32 3.91 -4.75 -10.46
CA GLU A 32 4.26 -6.13 -10.76
C GLU A 32 5.49 -6.63 -9.98
N SER A 33 6.31 -5.72 -9.43
CA SER A 33 7.42 -6.05 -8.53
C SER A 33 7.04 -6.11 -7.04
N SER A 34 5.79 -5.82 -6.67
CA SER A 34 5.34 -5.78 -5.26
C SER A 34 3.96 -6.41 -5.06
N ILE A 35 3.69 -7.55 -5.72
CA ILE A 35 2.52 -8.38 -5.38
C ILE A 35 2.86 -9.21 -4.15
N PHE A 36 2.05 -9.08 -3.09
CA PHE A 36 2.22 -9.83 -1.85
C PHE A 36 1.36 -11.10 -1.85
N ASP A 37 2.00 -12.26 -1.69
CA ASP A 37 1.31 -13.56 -1.55
C ASP A 37 1.14 -13.95 -0.06
N GLY A 38 1.93 -13.36 0.83
CA GLY A 38 1.97 -13.68 2.24
C GLY A 38 2.86 -14.87 2.55
N LEU A 39 3.98 -15.01 1.83
CA LEU A 39 5.00 -16.02 2.06
C LEU A 39 5.90 -15.65 3.27
N GLN A 40 6.70 -16.61 3.75
CA GLN A 40 7.51 -16.42 4.96
C GLN A 40 8.73 -15.51 4.76
N ASP A 41 9.22 -15.46 3.53
CA ASP A 41 10.34 -14.66 3.05
C ASP A 41 9.94 -13.24 2.65
N GLU A 42 8.64 -12.98 2.47
CA GLU A 42 8.12 -11.64 2.25
C GLU A 42 8.03 -10.84 3.55
N ASP A 43 8.34 -9.54 3.48
CA ASP A 43 8.16 -8.62 4.61
C ASP A 43 6.87 -7.81 4.42
N PRO A 44 5.84 -8.01 5.27
CA PRO A 44 4.62 -7.23 5.19
C PRO A 44 4.86 -5.72 5.43
N ASN A 45 5.90 -5.32 6.18
CA ASN A 45 6.20 -3.90 6.38
C ASN A 45 6.69 -3.23 5.11
N THR A 46 7.64 -3.86 4.41
CA THR A 46 8.15 -3.37 3.12
C THR A 46 7.03 -3.27 2.09
N HIS A 47 6.16 -4.29 2.03
CA HIS A 47 4.98 -4.25 1.16
C HIS A 47 4.06 -3.07 1.47
N LEU A 48 3.72 -2.87 2.75
CA LEU A 48 2.86 -1.76 3.18
C LEU A 48 3.48 -0.39 2.88
N ALA A 49 4.78 -0.22 3.09
CA ALA A 49 5.49 1.02 2.80
C ALA A 49 5.45 1.36 1.30
N ASN A 50 5.83 0.40 0.44
CA ASN A 50 5.80 0.55 -1.00
C ASN A 50 4.37 0.84 -1.51
N PHE A 51 3.37 0.18 -0.92
CA PHE A 51 1.97 0.37 -1.27
C PHE A 51 1.46 1.77 -0.90
N VAL A 52 1.86 2.32 0.25
CA VAL A 52 1.50 3.69 0.65
C VAL A 52 2.15 4.70 -0.29
N GLU A 53 3.43 4.55 -0.61
CA GLU A 53 4.14 5.41 -1.56
C GLU A 53 3.46 5.40 -2.94
N PHE A 54 3.07 4.21 -3.41
CA PHE A 54 2.28 4.07 -4.63
C PHE A 54 0.93 4.81 -4.53
N CYS A 55 0.19 4.63 -3.43
CA CYS A 55 -1.10 5.30 -3.24
C CYS A 55 -0.97 6.83 -3.18
N ASP A 56 0.13 7.35 -2.64
CA ASP A 56 0.36 8.79 -2.53
C ASP A 56 0.56 9.46 -3.90
N THR A 57 0.83 8.69 -4.96
CA THR A 57 0.81 9.19 -6.36
C THR A 57 -0.60 9.49 -6.87
N PHE A 58 -1.64 8.99 -6.19
CA PHE A 58 -3.04 9.26 -6.52
C PHE A 58 -3.57 10.37 -5.64
N LYS A 59 -4.03 11.46 -6.27
CA LYS A 59 -4.86 12.47 -5.60
C LYS A 59 -6.18 12.58 -6.34
N ILE A 60 -7.26 12.27 -5.63
CA ILE A 60 -8.63 12.36 -6.12
C ILE A 60 -9.35 13.32 -5.17
N ASN A 61 -9.90 14.41 -5.73
CA ASN A 61 -10.67 15.38 -4.96
C ASN A 61 -11.87 14.68 -4.31
N ASP A 62 -12.18 15.08 -3.07
CA ASP A 62 -13.32 14.57 -2.29
C ASP A 62 -13.29 13.08 -1.91
N VAL A 63 -12.14 12.40 -2.08
CA VAL A 63 -11.93 11.03 -1.60
C VAL A 63 -10.79 11.03 -0.58
N SER A 64 -11.01 10.41 0.58
CA SER A 64 -9.97 10.28 1.59
C SER A 64 -8.86 9.32 1.15
N ASP A 65 -7.62 9.59 1.55
CA ASP A 65 -6.48 8.71 1.29
C ASP A 65 -6.74 7.29 1.82
N ASP A 66 -7.42 7.16 2.97
CA ASP A 66 -7.87 5.88 3.51
C ASP A 66 -8.80 5.12 2.56
N ALA A 67 -9.79 5.80 1.97
CA ALA A 67 -10.70 5.16 1.02
C ALA A 67 -10.00 4.72 -0.27
N ILE A 68 -9.01 5.50 -0.73
CA ILE A 68 -8.16 5.14 -1.88
C ILE A 68 -7.35 3.89 -1.54
N ARG A 69 -6.60 3.91 -0.43
CA ARG A 69 -5.75 2.80 0.01
C ARG A 69 -6.55 1.52 0.22
N LEU A 70 -7.67 1.58 0.95
CA LEU A 70 -8.53 0.42 1.19
C LEU A 70 -9.10 -0.18 -0.10
N ARG A 71 -9.45 0.67 -1.07
CA ARG A 71 -9.98 0.21 -2.37
C ARG A 71 -8.90 -0.40 -3.25
N LEU A 72 -7.67 0.11 -3.19
CA LEU A 72 -6.55 -0.36 -4.02
C LEU A 72 -5.83 -1.57 -3.41
N PHE A 73 -5.86 -1.74 -2.09
CA PHE A 73 -5.10 -2.78 -1.41
C PHE A 73 -5.36 -4.22 -1.92
N PRO A 74 -6.61 -4.65 -2.22
CA PRO A 74 -6.86 -5.99 -2.77
C PRO A 74 -6.17 -6.28 -4.12
N PHE A 75 -5.76 -5.25 -4.86
CA PHE A 75 -5.04 -5.38 -6.12
C PHE A 75 -3.53 -5.60 -5.91
N SER A 76 -3.01 -5.21 -4.75
CA SER A 76 -1.61 -5.47 -4.33
C SER A 76 -1.40 -6.90 -3.82
N LEU A 77 -2.47 -7.69 -3.63
CA LEU A 77 -2.43 -9.03 -3.06
C LEU A 77 -2.68 -10.11 -4.12
N ARG A 78 -2.13 -11.31 -3.90
CA ARG A 78 -2.44 -12.52 -4.67
C ARG A 78 -2.63 -13.73 -3.75
N ASN A 79 -3.13 -14.83 -4.31
CA ASN A 79 -3.13 -16.17 -3.71
C ASN A 79 -3.61 -16.15 -2.24
N LYS A 80 -2.75 -16.53 -1.28
CA LYS A 80 -3.13 -16.73 0.11
C LYS A 80 -3.45 -15.40 0.80
N ALA A 81 -2.69 -14.35 0.52
CA ALA A 81 -2.97 -13.00 1.01
C ALA A 81 -4.34 -12.48 0.58
N LYS A 82 -4.65 -12.64 -0.70
CA LYS A 82 -5.94 -12.18 -1.24
C LYS A 82 -7.12 -12.98 -0.69
N GLN A 83 -6.96 -14.31 -0.58
CA GLN A 83 -7.99 -15.18 0.01
C GLN A 83 -8.25 -14.85 1.48
N TRP A 84 -7.20 -14.59 2.26
CA TRP A 84 -7.33 -14.17 3.65
C TRP A 84 -8.07 -12.84 3.78
N LEU A 85 -7.74 -11.84 2.96
CA LEU A 85 -8.43 -10.54 3.01
C LEU A 85 -9.94 -10.71 2.79
N TYR A 86 -10.34 -11.55 1.85
CA TYR A 86 -11.75 -11.81 1.55
C TYR A 86 -12.46 -12.72 2.56
N SER A 87 -11.73 -13.43 3.42
CA SER A 87 -12.34 -14.25 4.49
C SER A 87 -12.70 -13.43 5.73
N LEU A 88 -12.26 -12.17 5.81
CA LEU A 88 -12.58 -11.30 6.93
C LEU A 88 -14.08 -10.91 6.93
N PRO A 89 -14.69 -10.73 8.12
CA PRO A 89 -16.08 -10.27 8.20
C PRO A 89 -16.27 -8.92 7.50
N ARG A 90 -17.42 -8.73 6.83
CA ARG A 90 -17.75 -7.44 6.21
C ARG A 90 -17.78 -6.34 7.26
N GLY A 91 -17.21 -5.18 6.92
CA GLY A 91 -17.14 -4.05 7.85
C GLY A 91 -16.13 -4.22 8.99
N SER A 92 -15.37 -5.32 9.05
CA SER A 92 -14.31 -5.49 10.05
C SER A 92 -13.08 -4.60 9.83
N ILE A 93 -12.98 -3.97 8.65
CA ILE A 93 -11.96 -3.00 8.29
C ILE A 93 -12.67 -1.81 7.67
N THR A 94 -12.50 -0.65 8.29
CA THR A 94 -13.11 0.62 7.87
C THR A 94 -12.09 1.74 7.69
N THR A 95 -10.89 1.58 8.27
CA THR A 95 -9.78 2.54 8.17
C THR A 95 -8.51 1.85 7.69
N TRP A 96 -7.57 2.63 7.15
CA TRP A 96 -6.27 2.11 6.73
C TRP A 96 -5.48 1.53 7.91
N VAL A 97 -5.56 2.17 9.08
CA VAL A 97 -4.91 1.68 10.32
C VAL A 97 -5.40 0.28 10.70
N GLN A 98 -6.70 0.01 10.62
CA GLN A 98 -7.24 -1.32 10.91
C GLN A 98 -6.75 -2.37 9.89
N MET A 99 -6.55 -1.96 8.63
CA MET A 99 -5.98 -2.84 7.60
C MET A 99 -4.54 -3.21 7.93
N THR A 100 -3.69 -2.21 8.23
CA THR A 100 -2.26 -2.44 8.52
C THR A 100 -2.09 -3.32 9.75
N GLU A 101 -2.82 -3.04 10.83
CA GLU A 101 -2.81 -3.87 12.05
C GLU A 101 -3.14 -5.33 11.76
N LYS A 102 -4.20 -5.61 11.00
CA LYS A 102 -4.60 -6.98 10.67
C LYS A 102 -3.60 -7.69 9.76
N VAL A 103 -3.03 -6.99 8.78
CA VAL A 103 -2.00 -7.53 7.89
C VAL A 103 -0.76 -7.92 8.69
N LEU A 104 -0.30 -7.02 9.56
CA LEU A 104 0.84 -7.28 10.43
C LEU A 104 0.53 -8.44 11.39
N LEU A 105 -0.63 -8.45 12.05
CA LEU A 105 -1.01 -9.56 12.93
C LEU A 105 -1.09 -10.91 12.19
N LYS A 106 -1.46 -10.91 10.91
CA LYS A 106 -1.61 -12.14 10.12
C LYS A 106 -0.28 -12.66 9.58
N TYR A 107 0.55 -11.78 9.04
CA TYR A 107 1.74 -12.13 8.25
C TYR A 107 3.06 -11.86 8.97
N PHE A 108 3.05 -11.02 10.00
CA PHE A 108 4.18 -10.90 10.91
C PHE A 108 4.16 -12.09 11.87
N SER A 109 5.18 -12.95 11.79
CA SER A 109 5.15 -14.23 12.50
C SER A 109 5.21 -14.05 14.02
N PRO A 110 4.46 -14.85 14.81
CA PRO A 110 4.62 -14.91 16.26
C PRO A 110 6.03 -15.26 16.71
N ALA A 111 6.83 -15.93 15.86
CA ALA A 111 8.23 -16.21 16.12
C ALA A 111 9.12 -14.95 16.03
N LYS A 112 8.85 -14.02 15.11
CA LYS A 112 9.50 -12.70 15.08
C LYS A 112 9.09 -11.87 16.32
N THR A 113 7.83 -11.91 16.71
CA THR A 113 7.33 -11.26 17.93
C THR A 113 7.93 -11.87 19.20
N THR A 114 8.02 -13.20 19.28
CA THR A 114 8.62 -13.93 20.42
C THR A 114 10.13 -13.72 20.48
N LYS A 115 10.83 -13.73 19.34
CA LYS A 115 12.26 -13.41 19.28
C LYS A 115 12.52 -11.98 19.74
N LEU A 116 11.78 -10.99 19.25
CA LEU A 116 11.91 -9.60 19.71
C LEU A 116 11.62 -9.48 21.21
N ARG A 117 10.59 -10.15 21.73
CA ARG A 117 10.31 -10.19 23.16
C ARG A 117 11.44 -10.84 23.95
N ASN A 118 12.03 -11.92 23.43
CA ASN A 118 13.16 -12.60 24.06
C ASN A 118 14.41 -11.71 24.01
N ASP A 119 14.72 -11.05 22.89
CA ASP A 119 15.86 -10.15 22.73
C ASP A 119 15.74 -8.92 23.67
N ILE A 120 14.53 -8.37 23.86
CA ILE A 120 14.24 -7.31 24.85
C ILE A 120 14.38 -7.84 26.29
N SER A 121 13.89 -9.05 26.56
CA SER A 121 13.93 -9.64 27.91
C SER A 121 15.32 -10.17 28.29
N SER A 122 16.12 -10.56 27.29
CA SER A 122 17.51 -11.01 27.44
C SER A 122 18.51 -9.87 27.28
N PHE A 123 18.03 -8.63 27.17
CA PHE A 123 18.86 -7.43 27.17
C PHE A 123 19.47 -7.26 28.56
N VAL A 124 20.55 -8.00 28.83
CA VAL A 124 21.43 -7.73 29.96
C VAL A 124 22.32 -6.59 29.49
N GLN A 125 22.17 -5.41 30.11
CA GLN A 125 23.16 -4.35 30.00
C GLN A 125 24.49 -4.97 30.41
N MET A 126 25.38 -5.22 29.45
CA MET A 126 26.72 -5.68 29.75
C MET A 126 27.41 -4.58 30.56
N ASP A 127 28.00 -4.93 31.70
CA ASP A 127 28.67 -4.05 32.68
C ASP A 127 29.87 -3.23 32.13
N LEU A 128 30.00 -3.08 30.81
CA LEU A 128 31.11 -2.39 30.14
C LEU A 128 30.69 -1.25 29.20
N GLU A 129 29.40 -0.94 29.04
CA GLU A 129 29.01 0.36 28.49
C GLU A 129 29.14 1.42 29.60
N THR A 130 30.36 1.90 29.81
CA THR A 130 30.58 3.12 30.58
C THR A 130 29.93 4.26 29.83
N LEU A 131 28.88 4.83 30.42
CA LEU A 131 28.35 6.12 30.06
C LEU A 131 29.48 7.15 30.29
N TYR A 132 30.28 7.44 29.27
CA TYR A 132 31.16 8.60 29.31
C TYR A 132 30.27 9.83 29.17
N ASP A 133 29.89 10.41 30.30
CA ASP A 133 29.58 11.83 30.39
C ASP A 133 30.88 12.62 30.18
N ALA A 134 30.90 13.45 29.14
CA ALA A 134 31.71 14.66 29.06
C ALA A 134 31.02 15.67 28.12
#